data_AF-A0A8T7FDZ2-F1
#
_entry.id   AF-A0A8T7FDZ2-F1
#
_cell.length_a   1.000
_cell.length_b   1.000
_cell.length_c   1.000
_cell.angle_alpha   90.00
_cell.angle_beta   90.00
_cell.angle_gamma   90.00
#
_symmetry.space_group_name_H-M   'P 1'
#
loop_
_entity.id
_entity.type
_entity.pdbx_description
1 polymer ?
#
loop_
_entity_poly.entity_id
_entity_poly.type
_entity_poly.pdbx_seq_one_letter_code
_entity_poly.pdbx_strand_id
1 'polypeptide(L)'
;MTNPEIQRYQTDPLYAYLNKRVVVLDGRPPGVPRREILIMEECALLSFRLGNLQAEIQTRPQDELSAILLNLYAPLAASSFGDVPTMDEFMAMPNEDIARWTDEARAVNAGFFAWIDAAEKLVEKLTDDTVKKKGKRRHKSVKKSPA
;
A
#
# COMPACT_ATOMS: atom_id res chain seq x y z
N MET A 1 -16.88 -19.41 5.21
CA MET A 1 -17.52 -18.68 6.33
C MET A 1 -16.82 -17.34 6.41
N THR A 2 -17.57 -16.25 6.47
CA THR A 2 -17.02 -14.88 6.57
C THR A 2 -16.35 -14.69 7.93
N ASN A 3 -15.21 -14.00 7.96
CA ASN A 3 -14.48 -13.73 9.21
C ASN A 3 -15.40 -13.02 10.25
N PRO A 4 -15.53 -13.53 11.50
CA PRO A 4 -16.42 -12.95 12.52
C PRO A 4 -16.13 -11.47 12.82
N GLU A 5 -14.87 -11.05 12.74
CA GLU A 5 -14.49 -9.66 12.95
C GLU A 5 -14.97 -8.78 11.80
N ILE A 6 -14.86 -9.24 10.56
CA ILE A 6 -15.43 -8.55 9.39
C ILE A 6 -16.94 -8.41 9.56
N GLN A 7 -17.63 -9.48 9.95
CA GLN A 7 -19.07 -9.46 10.16
C GLN A 7 -19.48 -8.45 11.24
N ARG A 8 -18.71 -8.35 12.33
CA ARG A 8 -18.90 -7.33 13.36
C ARG A 8 -18.86 -5.93 12.76
N TYR A 9 -17.79 -5.56 12.07
CA TYR A 9 -17.64 -4.21 11.51
C TYR A 9 -18.60 -3.89 10.37
N GLN A 10 -19.06 -4.90 9.63
CA GLN A 10 -20.07 -4.71 8.58
C GLN A 10 -21.45 -4.41 9.16
N THR A 11 -21.82 -5.08 10.26
CA THR A 11 -23.18 -5.00 10.84
C THR A 11 -23.32 -3.98 11.96
N ASP A 12 -22.23 -3.48 12.53
CA ASP A 12 -22.27 -2.50 13.61
C ASP A 12 -22.91 -1.18 13.13
N PRO A 13 -24.03 -0.73 13.74
CA PRO A 13 -24.70 0.52 13.37
C PRO A 13 -23.80 1.75 13.47
N LEU A 14 -22.80 1.72 14.35
CA LEU A 14 -21.83 2.82 14.51
C LEU A 14 -21.03 3.06 13.23
N TYR A 15 -20.85 2.03 12.39
CA TYR A 15 -20.06 2.10 11.17
C TYR A 15 -20.91 1.98 9.91
N ALA A 16 -22.25 1.96 10.00
CA ALA A 16 -23.12 1.69 8.86
C ALA A 16 -23.00 2.72 7.72
N TYR A 17 -22.61 3.95 8.04
CA TYR A 17 -22.47 5.05 7.08
C TYR A 17 -21.11 5.09 6.36
N LEU A 18 -20.14 4.32 6.83
CA LEU A 18 -18.79 4.30 6.26
C LEU A 18 -18.77 3.49 4.96
N ASN A 19 -18.04 3.96 3.96
CA ASN A 19 -17.66 3.15 2.81
C ASN A 19 -16.73 2.00 3.26
N LYS A 20 -16.99 0.79 2.76
CA LYS A 20 -16.24 -0.41 3.12
C LYS A 20 -16.09 -1.33 1.92
N ARG A 21 -14.97 -2.03 1.85
CA ARG A 21 -14.75 -3.08 0.85
C ARG A 21 -14.09 -4.29 1.47
N VAL A 22 -14.59 -5.47 1.12
CA VAL A 22 -13.92 -6.72 1.48
C VAL A 22 -12.95 -7.08 0.37
N VAL A 23 -11.70 -7.32 0.74
CA VAL A 23 -10.64 -7.77 -0.17
C VAL A 23 -10.17 -9.12 0.29
N VAL A 24 -9.93 -10.01 -0.67
CA VAL A 24 -9.29 -11.30 -0.43
C VAL A 24 -7.85 -11.18 -0.89
N LEU A 25 -6.88 -11.58 -0.05
CA LEU A 25 -5.47 -11.66 -0.42
C LEU A 25 -5.12 -13.14 -0.64
N ASP A 26 -4.51 -13.48 -1.76
CA ASP A 26 -4.33 -14.89 -2.16
C ASP A 26 -3.18 -15.59 -1.43
N GLY A 27 -2.20 -14.83 -0.92
CA GLY A 27 -1.15 -15.33 -0.04
C GLY A 27 -0.20 -16.32 -0.70
N ARG A 28 0.02 -16.24 -2.01
CA ARG A 28 1.14 -16.98 -2.63
C ARG A 28 2.45 -16.31 -2.13
N PRO A 29 3.67 -16.89 -2.11
CA PRO A 29 4.10 -18.28 -2.21
C PRO A 29 3.92 -19.04 -0.85
N PRO A 30 4.38 -20.30 -0.68
CA PRO A 30 4.08 -21.11 0.50
C PRO A 30 4.45 -20.41 1.82
N GLY A 31 3.55 -20.45 2.79
CA GLY A 31 3.76 -19.88 4.13
C GLY A 31 3.00 -18.58 4.40
N VAL A 32 2.48 -17.91 3.37
CA VAL A 32 1.56 -16.79 3.54
C VAL A 32 0.12 -17.32 3.43
N PRO A 33 -0.75 -17.19 4.45
CA PRO A 33 -2.11 -17.68 4.31
C PRO A 33 -2.97 -16.72 3.46
N ARG A 34 -3.94 -17.30 2.76
CA ARG A 34 -5.03 -16.55 2.11
C ARG A 34 -5.85 -15.86 3.19
N ARG A 35 -6.21 -14.59 2.95
CA ARG A 35 -6.90 -13.75 3.93
C ARG A 35 -8.13 -13.09 3.35
N GLU A 36 -9.08 -12.80 4.21
CA GLU A 36 -10.19 -11.90 3.94
C GLU A 36 -10.04 -10.72 4.90
N ILE A 37 -9.97 -9.51 4.35
CA ILE A 37 -9.82 -8.26 5.08
C ILE A 37 -10.94 -7.29 4.70
N LEU A 38 -11.41 -6.51 5.67
CA LEU A 38 -12.34 -5.42 5.46
C LEU A 38 -11.58 -4.10 5.51
N ILE A 39 -11.57 -3.38 4.40
CA ILE A 39 -11.08 -2.01 4.31
C ILE A 39 -12.25 -1.09 4.63
N MET A 40 -12.02 -0.11 5.51
CA MET A 40 -13.02 0.90 5.87
C MET A 40 -12.48 2.31 5.68
N GLU A 41 -13.36 3.25 5.35
CA GLU A 41 -12.98 4.66 5.27
C GLU A 41 -12.56 5.20 6.65
N GLU A 42 -11.95 6.39 6.63
CA GLU A 42 -11.42 7.04 7.82
C GLU A 42 -12.49 7.13 8.92
N CYS A 43 -12.14 6.59 10.09
CA CYS A 43 -12.93 6.69 11.30
C CYS A 43 -12.02 7.01 12.48
N ALA A 44 -12.61 7.37 13.62
CA ALA A 44 -11.86 7.77 14.81
C ALA A 44 -10.85 6.70 15.30
N LEU A 45 -11.04 5.43 14.95
CA LEU A 45 -10.11 4.35 15.32
C LEU A 45 -8.82 4.36 14.49
N LEU A 46 -8.87 4.86 13.25
CA LEU A 46 -7.78 4.70 12.29
C LEU A 46 -6.52 5.42 12.76
N SER A 47 -6.64 6.67 13.21
CA SER A 47 -5.50 7.46 13.69
C SER A 47 -4.81 6.83 14.91
N PHE A 48 -5.60 6.23 15.82
CA PHE A 48 -5.04 5.53 16.97
C PHE A 48 -4.28 4.26 16.56
N ARG A 49 -4.87 3.45 15.65
CA ARG A 49 -4.23 2.25 15.12
C ARG A 49 -2.95 2.58 14.35
N LEU A 50 -2.99 3.62 13.53
CA LEU A 50 -1.83 4.12 12.79
C LEU A 50 -0.72 4.52 13.76
N GLY A 51 -1.03 5.31 14.78
CA GLY A 51 -0.05 5.74 15.78
C GLY A 51 0.63 4.56 16.48
N ASN A 52 -0.14 3.53 16.86
CA ASN A 52 0.41 2.33 17.49
C ASN A 52 1.33 1.55 16.54
N LEU A 53 0.91 1.35 15.28
CA LEU A 53 1.73 0.65 14.29
C LEU A 53 3.01 1.42 13.96
N GLN A 54 2.93 2.74 13.81
CA GLN A 54 4.09 3.57 13.56
C GLN A 54 5.05 3.56 14.75
N ALA A 55 4.53 3.62 15.98
CA ALA A 55 5.35 3.49 17.18
C ALA A 55 6.05 2.13 17.23
N GLU A 56 5.35 1.03 16.92
CA GLU A 56 5.94 -0.31 16.87
C GLU A 56 7.07 -0.38 15.84
N ILE A 57 6.86 0.14 14.62
CA ILE A 57 7.90 0.16 13.57
C ILE A 57 9.09 1.02 13.99
N GLN A 58 8.86 2.14 14.67
CA GLN A 58 9.94 3.02 15.15
C GLN A 58 10.83 2.36 16.22
N THR A 59 10.35 1.32 16.92
CA THR A 59 11.19 0.54 17.84
C THR A 59 12.13 -0.44 17.13
N ARG A 60 11.91 -0.73 15.85
CA ARG A 60 12.76 -1.60 15.03
C ARG A 60 14.01 -0.82 14.54
N PRO A 61 15.10 -1.54 14.16
CA PRO A 61 16.24 -0.93 13.49
C PRO A 61 15.82 -0.15 12.24
N GLN A 62 16.23 1.11 12.11
CA GLN A 62 15.84 1.98 11.00
C GLN A 62 16.63 1.66 9.73
N ASP A 63 16.14 0.68 8.98
CA ASP A 63 16.65 0.24 7.69
C ASP A 63 15.77 0.71 6.52
N GLU A 64 16.14 0.34 5.29
CA GLU A 64 15.36 0.66 4.08
C GLU A 64 13.93 0.07 4.13
N LEU A 65 13.73 -1.04 4.84
CA LEU A 65 12.43 -1.68 4.99
C LEU A 65 11.52 -0.91 5.94
N SER A 66 12.10 -0.24 6.94
CA SER A 66 11.35 0.61 7.88
C SER A 66 10.59 1.72 7.17
N ALA A 67 11.16 2.28 6.09
CA ALA A 67 10.46 3.25 5.26
C ALA A 67 9.25 2.62 4.55
N ILE A 68 9.37 1.39 4.02
CA ILE A 68 8.25 0.68 3.40
C ILE A 68 7.17 0.36 4.45
N LEU A 69 7.57 -0.06 5.65
CA LEU A 69 6.63 -0.39 6.70
C LEU A 69 5.87 0.84 7.22
N LEU A 70 6.56 1.96 7.43
CA LEU A 70 5.94 3.20 7.91
C LEU A 70 5.01 3.84 6.89
N ASN A 71 5.45 3.84 5.63
CA ASN A 71 4.78 4.57 4.58
C ASN A 71 3.72 3.69 3.90
N LEU A 72 3.99 2.42 3.60
CA LEU A 72 3.01 1.57 2.90
C LEU A 72 2.19 0.70 3.85
N TYR A 73 2.85 -0.13 4.66
CA TYR A 73 2.16 -1.12 5.48
C TYR A 73 1.28 -0.49 6.57
N ALA A 74 1.81 0.43 7.38
CA ALA A 74 1.07 0.96 8.53
C ALA A 74 -0.26 1.63 8.12
N PRO A 75 -0.30 2.44 7.05
CA PRO A 75 -1.58 2.96 6.52
C PRO A 75 -2.56 1.89 6.05
N LEU A 76 -2.07 0.87 5.33
CA LEU A 76 -2.89 -0.25 4.86
C LEU A 76 -3.47 -1.06 6.02
N ALA A 77 -2.62 -1.44 6.98
CA ALA A 77 -3.01 -2.20 8.15
C ALA A 77 -3.97 -1.41 9.05
N ALA A 78 -3.76 -0.10 9.23
CA ALA A 78 -4.64 0.74 10.05
C ALA A 78 -6.07 0.87 9.48
N SER A 79 -6.20 0.87 8.15
CA SER A 79 -7.50 0.94 7.45
C SER A 79 -8.21 -0.40 7.29
N SER A 80 -7.56 -1.50 7.70
CA SER A 80 -8.05 -2.87 7.46
C SER A 80 -8.45 -3.58 8.75
N PHE A 81 -9.45 -4.46 8.68
CA PHE A 81 -9.99 -5.21 9.82
C PHE A 81 -10.16 -6.69 9.44
N GLY A 82 -10.19 -7.59 10.43
CA GLY A 82 -10.20 -9.03 10.20
C GLY A 82 -8.79 -9.61 10.24
N ASP A 83 -8.50 -10.54 9.32
CA ASP A 83 -7.22 -11.24 9.27
C ASP A 83 -6.16 -10.38 8.55
N VAL A 84 -5.77 -9.26 9.17
CA VAL A 84 -4.80 -8.31 8.62
C VAL A 84 -3.40 -8.91 8.69
N PRO A 85 -2.63 -8.93 7.58
CA PRO A 85 -1.24 -9.40 7.59
C PRO A 85 -0.41 -8.67 8.64
N THR A 86 0.49 -9.39 9.31
CA THR A 86 1.56 -8.78 10.11
C THR A 86 2.61 -8.10 9.21
N MET A 87 3.52 -7.33 9.82
CA MET A 87 4.63 -6.70 9.08
C MET A 87 5.48 -7.71 8.32
N ASP A 88 5.86 -8.82 8.97
CA ASP A 88 6.75 -9.81 8.36
C ASP A 88 6.02 -10.57 7.24
N GLU A 89 4.72 -10.81 7.38
CA GLU A 89 3.89 -11.42 6.34
C GLU A 89 3.69 -10.49 5.15
N PHE A 90 3.45 -9.20 5.41
CA PHE A 90 3.38 -8.19 4.37
C PHE A 90 4.65 -8.16 3.51
N MET A 91 5.83 -8.27 4.14
CA MET A 91 7.09 -8.32 3.41
C MET A 91 7.29 -9.60 2.58
N ALA A 92 6.60 -10.67 2.94
CA ALA A 92 6.61 -11.94 2.20
C ALA A 92 5.49 -12.07 1.16
N MET A 93 4.54 -11.12 1.14
CA MET A 93 3.39 -11.17 0.23
C MET A 93 3.78 -10.91 -1.23
N PRO A 94 3.00 -11.42 -2.20
CA PRO A 94 3.17 -11.08 -3.60
C PRO A 94 2.89 -9.59 -3.81
N ASN A 95 3.66 -8.99 -4.71
CA ASN A 95 3.40 -7.63 -5.17
C ASN A 95 1.97 -7.45 -5.71
N GLU A 96 1.39 -8.49 -6.31
CA GLU A 96 0.02 -8.49 -6.82
C GLU A 96 -1.02 -8.31 -5.70
N ASP A 97 -0.83 -8.97 -4.56
CA ASP A 97 -1.71 -8.83 -3.40
C ASP A 97 -1.52 -7.47 -2.73
N ILE A 98 -0.27 -7.01 -2.60
CA ILE A 98 0.05 -5.68 -2.05
C ILE A 98 -0.59 -4.60 -2.93
N ALA A 99 -0.48 -4.71 -4.26
CA ALA A 99 -1.09 -3.79 -5.22
C ALA A 99 -2.62 -3.79 -5.08
N ARG A 100 -3.25 -4.97 -5.09
CA ARG A 100 -4.71 -5.09 -4.91
C ARG A 100 -5.18 -4.47 -3.59
N TRP A 101 -4.50 -4.75 -2.48
CA TRP A 101 -4.83 -4.15 -1.19
C TRP A 101 -4.70 -2.63 -1.24
N THR A 102 -3.61 -2.14 -1.84
CA THR A 102 -3.34 -0.71 -1.97
C THR A 102 -4.40 0.01 -2.81
N ASP A 103 -4.78 -0.55 -3.95
CA ASP A 103 -5.78 0.06 -4.84
C ASP A 103 -7.16 0.16 -4.18
N GLU A 104 -7.58 -0.90 -3.49
CA GLU A 104 -8.85 -0.92 -2.77
C GLU A 104 -8.83 0.04 -1.56
N ALA A 105 -7.70 0.11 -0.85
CA ALA A 105 -7.51 1.07 0.24
C ALA A 105 -7.54 2.52 -0.25
N ARG A 106 -6.96 2.81 -1.41
CA ARG A 106 -7.06 4.14 -2.07
C ARG A 106 -8.48 4.46 -2.49
N ALA A 107 -9.21 3.50 -3.05
CA ALA A 107 -10.58 3.69 -3.47
C ALA A 107 -11.51 4.02 -2.29
N VAL A 108 -11.22 3.46 -1.10
CA VAL A 108 -12.00 3.70 0.12
C VAL A 108 -11.52 4.92 0.90
N ASN A 109 -10.22 5.21 0.91
CA ASN A 109 -9.62 6.24 1.76
C ASN A 109 -8.61 7.14 1.02
N ALA A 110 -9.03 7.70 -0.12
CA ALA A 110 -8.16 8.46 -1.02
C ALA A 110 -7.39 9.60 -0.33
N GLY A 111 -8.02 10.31 0.61
CA GLY A 111 -7.38 11.42 1.33
C GLY A 111 -6.15 10.97 2.14
N PHE A 112 -6.23 9.78 2.74
CA PHE A 112 -5.17 9.21 3.56
C PHE A 112 -3.98 8.69 2.74
N PHE A 113 -4.21 8.31 1.49
CA PHE A 113 -3.19 7.81 0.57
C PHE A 113 -2.67 8.84 -0.45
N ALA A 114 -3.11 10.10 -0.36
CA ALA A 114 -2.76 11.16 -1.31
C ALA A 114 -1.25 11.40 -1.47
N TRP A 115 -0.45 11.12 -0.44
CA TRP A 115 1.01 11.23 -0.49
C TRP A 115 1.66 10.11 -1.33
N ILE A 116 1.08 8.90 -1.37
CA ILE A 116 1.52 7.82 -2.27
C ILE A 116 1.36 8.27 -3.71
N ASP A 117 0.19 8.83 -4.05
CA ASP A 117 -0.08 9.34 -5.38
C ASP A 117 0.90 10.45 -5.77
N ALA A 118 1.30 11.28 -4.82
CA ALA A 118 2.31 12.31 -5.04
C ALA A 118 3.71 11.71 -5.30
N ALA A 119 4.08 10.65 -4.56
CA ALA A 119 5.34 9.94 -4.73
C ALA A 119 5.40 9.18 -6.06
N GLU A 120 4.34 8.47 -6.45
CA GLU A 120 4.23 7.77 -7.73
C GLU A 120 4.35 8.74 -8.91
N LYS A 121 3.61 9.86 -8.86
CA LYS A 121 3.72 10.93 -9.87
C LYS A 121 5.12 11.52 -9.95
N LEU A 122 5.84 11.61 -8.83
CA LEU A 122 7.23 12.08 -8.82
C LEU A 122 8.15 11.07 -9.49
N VAL A 123 8.00 9.78 -9.17
CA VAL A 123 8.78 8.69 -9.80
C VAL A 123 8.51 8.64 -11.29
N GLU A 124 7.25 8.69 -11.73
CA GLU A 124 6.87 8.71 -13.13
C GLU A 124 7.55 9.86 -13.88
N LYS A 125 7.47 11.09 -13.34
CA LYS A 125 8.16 12.27 -13.91
C LYS A 125 9.67 12.09 -14.01
N LEU A 126 10.32 11.56 -12.97
CA LEU A 126 11.76 11.32 -12.95
C LEU A 126 12.17 10.25 -13.97
N THR A 127 11.34 9.21 -14.13
CA THR A 127 11.58 8.11 -15.07
C THR A 127 11.44 8.62 -16.50
N ASP A 128 10.38 9.36 -16.79
CA ASP A 128 10.14 10.05 -18.06
C ASP A 128 11.29 10.98 -18.45
N ASP A 129 11.77 11.80 -17.52
CA ASP A 129 12.87 12.73 -17.76
C ASP A 129 14.19 11.98 -18.00
N THR A 130 14.40 10.85 -17.33
CA THR A 130 15.59 10.01 -17.52
C THR A 130 15.55 9.29 -18.88
N VAL A 131 14.39 8.80 -19.30
CA VAL A 131 14.16 8.21 -20.62
C VAL A 131 14.36 9.26 -21.72
N LYS A 132 13.77 10.46 -21.57
CA LYS A 132 13.94 11.59 -22.49
C LYS A 132 15.40 12.04 -22.61
N LYS A 133 16.15 12.09 -21.50
CA LYS A 133 17.61 12.41 -21.50
C LYS A 133 18.44 11.34 -22.21
N LYS A 134 18.14 10.04 -22.02
CA LYS A 134 18.81 8.95 -22.74
C LYS A 134 18.50 8.96 -24.25
N GLY A 135 17.27 9.28 -24.64
CA GLY A 135 16.87 9.43 -26.04
C GLY A 135 17.59 10.56 -26.78
N LYS A 136 17.75 11.73 -26.15
CA LYS A 136 18.49 12.87 -26.74
C LYS A 136 19.99 12.62 -26.92
N ARG A 137 20.63 11.79 -26.07
CA ARG A 137 22.05 11.44 -26.21
C ARG A 137 22.34 10.52 -27.39
N ARG A 138 21.42 9.61 -27.74
CA ARG A 138 21.60 8.68 -28.88
C ARG A 138 21.49 9.34 -30.25
N HIS A 139 20.76 10.46 -30.36
CA HIS A 139 20.51 11.09 -31.66
C HIS A 139 21.59 12.10 -32.10
N LYS A 140 22.55 12.43 -31.22
CA LYS A 140 23.58 13.45 -31.49
C LYS A 140 24.94 12.90 -31.97
N SER A 141 25.06 11.58 -32.14
CA SER A 141 26.33 10.91 -32.50
C SER A 141 26.40 10.37 -33.94
N VAL A 142 25.48 10.72 -34.83
CA VAL A 142 25.56 10.38 -36.27
C VAL A 142 25.55 11.65 -37.12
N LYS A 143 26.69 12.36 -37.14
CA LYS A 143 27.12 13.24 -38.25
C LYS A 143 28.50 13.79 -37.92
N LYS A 144 29.54 13.02 -38.24
CA LYS A 144 30.83 13.48 -38.78
C LYS A 144 31.74 12.26 -39.00
N SER A 145 31.73 11.74 -40.22
CA SER A 145 32.91 11.13 -40.81
C SER A 145 33.08 11.78 -42.18
N PRO A 146 34.08 12.66 -42.35
CA PRO A 146 34.50 13.11 -43.66
C PRO A 146 35.42 12.04 -44.25
N ALA A 147 35.09 11.59 -45.46
CA ALA A 147 36.02 11.00 -46.41
C ALA A 147 35.58 11.47 -47.79
#